data_AF-A0A1C5ZDI9-F1
#
_entry.id   AF-A0A1C5ZDI9-F1
#
_cell.length_a   1.000
_cell.length_b   1.000
_cell.length_c   1.000
_cell.angle_alpha   90.00
_cell.angle_beta   90.00
_cell.angle_gamma   90.00
#
_symmetry.space_group_name_H-M   'P 1'
#
loop_
_entity.id
_entity.type
_entity.pdbx_description
1 polymer ?
#
loop_
_entity_poly.entity_id
_entity_poly.type
_entity_poly.pdbx_seq_one_letter_code
_entity_poly.pdbx_strand_id
1 'polypeptide(L)'
;MDEQKKTPDGPKPEKKLSRTTLTFYIIGLFTVALALILISYIAQARADRQLDTLTNQLTEQQTVAQGATQKMEDLQKQFDAQSKALDGVRSALDSELAHTDVVAAATLRMEERDVYAGLARISAQLLSENTEDAVREYDALVEKYGAERLLGRAAENSFGSDINKLFEAVQKQIEDLTTEE
;
A
#
# COMPACT_ATOMS: atom_id res chain seq x y z
N MET A 1 67.63 101.09 -16.00
CA MET A 1 67.72 100.08 -17.06
C MET A 1 66.29 99.71 -17.45
N ASP A 2 65.51 100.66 -17.99
CA ASP A 2 65.53 101.14 -19.40
C ASP A 2 64.83 100.09 -20.30
N GLU A 3 63.83 100.33 -21.15
CA GLU A 3 63.10 101.47 -21.73
C GLU A 3 61.76 100.88 -22.24
N GLN A 4 60.59 101.47 -21.98
CA GLN A 4 59.82 102.32 -22.90
C GLN A 4 59.54 101.74 -24.33
N LYS A 5 58.27 101.40 -24.64
CA LYS A 5 57.41 102.20 -25.55
C LYS A 5 56.06 101.58 -25.94
N LYS A 6 55.03 102.41 -25.78
CA LYS A 6 53.84 102.67 -26.64
C LYS A 6 52.66 101.70 -26.65
N THR A 7 51.61 102.10 -25.93
CA THR A 7 50.20 102.09 -26.40
C THR A 7 50.03 103.08 -27.58
N PRO A 8 49.10 102.88 -28.53
CA PRO A 8 47.71 103.34 -28.28
C PRO A 8 46.58 102.54 -28.98
N ASP A 9 45.37 102.85 -28.47
CA ASP A 9 44.05 102.81 -29.10
C ASP A 9 43.28 101.49 -29.34
N GLY A 10 42.04 101.49 -28.83
CA GLY A 10 41.03 100.44 -28.96
C GLY A 10 40.37 100.38 -30.36
N PRO A 11 39.16 99.80 -30.53
CA PRO A 11 38.13 99.51 -29.55
C PRO A 11 37.78 98.02 -29.40
N LYS A 12 37.05 97.70 -28.32
CA LYS A 12 36.25 96.47 -28.19
C LYS A 12 35.48 96.17 -29.48
N PRO A 13 35.21 94.89 -29.75
CA PRO A 13 33.82 94.47 -29.58
C PRO A 13 33.74 93.36 -28.55
N GLU A 14 32.87 93.61 -27.57
CA GLU A 14 32.52 92.67 -26.51
C GLU A 14 32.02 91.37 -27.14
N LYS A 15 32.70 90.26 -26.84
CA LYS A 15 32.16 88.91 -27.05
C LYS A 15 30.95 88.75 -26.12
N LYS A 16 29.81 89.30 -26.55
CA LYS A 16 28.50 88.86 -26.07
C LYS A 16 28.35 87.44 -26.58
N LEU A 17 28.77 86.47 -25.77
CA LEU A 17 28.35 85.08 -25.92
C LEU A 17 26.82 85.14 -26.01
N SER A 18 26.29 84.92 -27.22
CA SER A 18 24.90 85.20 -27.52
C SER A 18 24.03 84.45 -26.51
N ARG A 19 23.16 85.17 -25.78
CA ARG A 19 22.23 84.57 -24.81
C ARG A 19 21.48 83.38 -25.43
N THR A 20 21.26 83.40 -26.73
CA THR A 20 20.68 82.32 -27.52
C THR A 20 21.56 81.06 -27.54
N THR A 21 22.88 81.18 -27.75
CA THR A 21 23.82 80.05 -27.72
C THR A 21 23.89 79.43 -26.32
N LEU A 22 23.93 80.24 -25.27
CA LEU A 22 23.88 79.76 -23.88
C LEU A 22 22.57 79.02 -23.59
N THR A 23 21.44 79.52 -24.09
CA THR A 23 20.12 78.90 -23.94
C THR A 23 20.06 77.54 -24.65
N PHE A 24 20.64 77.40 -25.84
CA PHE A 24 20.72 76.11 -26.54
C PHE A 24 21.58 75.07 -25.79
N TYR A 25 22.67 75.49 -25.14
CA TYR A 25 23.45 74.59 -24.28
C TYR A 25 22.66 74.15 -23.04
N ILE A 26 21.91 75.06 -22.41
CA ILE A 26 21.07 74.73 -21.24
C ILE A 26 19.96 73.76 -21.64
N ILE A 27 19.25 74.03 -22.75
CA ILE A 27 18.21 73.13 -23.26
C ILE A 27 18.82 71.79 -23.66
N GLY A 28 19.94 71.77 -24.38
CA GLY A 28 20.64 70.54 -24.78
C GLY A 28 21.06 69.68 -23.59
N LEU A 29 21.66 70.28 -22.55
CA LEU A 29 22.01 69.59 -21.31
C LEU A 29 20.79 69.06 -20.58
N PHE A 30 19.70 69.83 -20.55
CA PHE A 30 18.46 69.43 -19.92
C PHE A 30 17.82 68.24 -20.64
N THR A 31 17.82 68.23 -21.98
CA THR A 31 17.32 67.11 -22.78
C THR A 31 18.15 65.85 -22.57
N VAL A 32 19.48 65.96 -22.49
CA VAL A 32 20.37 64.82 -22.20
C VAL A 32 20.15 64.29 -20.78
N ALA A 33 20.01 65.18 -19.79
CA ALA A 33 19.71 64.78 -18.41
C ALA A 33 18.37 64.04 -18.31
N LEU A 34 17.33 64.56 -18.97
CA LEU A 34 16.02 63.89 -19.03
C LEU A 34 16.11 62.52 -19.73
N ALA A 35 16.88 62.41 -20.80
CA ALA A 35 17.09 61.13 -21.49
C ALA A 35 17.80 60.10 -20.58
N LEU A 36 18.81 60.52 -19.81
CA LEU A 36 19.50 59.64 -18.87
C LEU A 36 18.59 59.18 -17.71
N ILE A 37 17.74 60.07 -17.19
CA ILE A 37 16.73 59.74 -16.18
C ILE A 37 15.73 58.71 -16.73
N LEU A 38 15.26 58.89 -17.96
CA LEU A 38 14.35 57.95 -18.63
C LEU A 38 15.00 56.57 -18.87
N ILE A 39 16.25 56.53 -19.31
CA ILE A 39 16.99 55.26 -19.47
C ILE A 39 17.17 54.56 -18.12
N SER A 40 17.47 55.31 -17.06
CA SER A 40 17.58 54.77 -15.70
C SER A 40 16.25 54.18 -15.20
N TYR A 41 15.12 54.86 -15.47
CA TYR A 41 13.79 54.37 -15.13
C TYR A 41 13.43 53.07 -15.87
N ILE A 42 13.74 52.98 -17.17
CA ILE A 42 13.47 51.77 -17.96
C ILE A 42 14.35 50.59 -17.50
N ALA A 43 15.61 50.85 -17.12
CA ALA A 43 16.50 49.83 -16.57
C ALA A 43 15.98 49.29 -15.23
N GLN A 44 15.52 50.18 -14.35
CA GLN A 44 14.86 49.79 -13.09
C GLN A 44 13.57 49.01 -13.34
N ALA A 45 12.69 49.50 -14.22
CA ALA A 45 11.44 48.82 -14.54
C ALA A 45 11.63 47.42 -15.17
N ARG A 46 12.75 47.17 -15.87
CA ARG A 46 13.10 45.82 -16.34
C ARG A 46 13.65 44.95 -15.21
N ALA A 47 14.48 45.51 -14.33
CA ALA A 47 15.00 44.80 -13.17
C ALA A 47 13.87 44.38 -12.22
N ASP A 48 12.90 45.27 -11.96
CA ASP A 48 11.73 45.00 -11.12
C ASP A 48 10.85 43.90 -11.72
N ARG A 49 10.59 43.92 -13.04
CA ARG A 49 9.86 42.84 -13.71
C ARG A 49 10.59 41.50 -13.63
N GLN A 50 11.93 41.49 -13.72
CA GLN A 50 12.70 40.26 -13.58
C GLN A 50 12.67 39.72 -12.15
N LEU A 51 12.76 40.61 -11.14
CA LEU A 51 12.63 40.24 -9.74
C LEU A 51 11.25 39.67 -9.40
N ASP A 52 10.17 40.24 -9.92
CA ASP A 52 8.81 39.72 -9.73
C ASP A 52 8.66 38.32 -10.35
N THR A 53 9.20 38.10 -11.55
CA THR A 53 9.13 36.77 -12.19
C THR A 53 9.92 35.72 -11.44
N LEU A 54 11.11 36.05 -10.94
CA LEU A 54 11.94 35.13 -10.15
C LEU A 54 11.32 34.86 -8.77
N THR A 55 10.75 35.87 -8.13
CA THR A 55 10.07 35.74 -6.83
C THR A 55 8.83 34.86 -6.94
N ASN A 56 8.04 35.03 -8.00
CA ASN A 56 6.87 34.18 -8.26
C ASN A 56 7.28 32.73 -8.55
N GLN A 57 8.30 32.50 -9.38
CA GLN A 57 8.80 31.15 -9.66
C GLN A 57 9.39 30.47 -8.41
N LEU A 58 10.09 31.22 -7.56
CA LEU A 58 10.66 30.70 -6.32
C LEU A 58 9.57 30.36 -5.29
N THR A 59 8.55 31.21 -5.18
CA THR A 59 7.38 30.98 -4.31
C THR A 59 6.58 29.75 -4.79
N GLU A 60 6.42 29.60 -6.11
CA GLU A 60 5.74 28.44 -6.70
C GLU A 60 6.55 27.16 -6.51
N GLN A 61 7.88 27.17 -6.71
CA GLN A 61 8.74 26.03 -6.43
C GLN A 61 8.77 25.65 -4.96
N GLN A 62 8.79 26.62 -4.04
CA GLN A 62 8.76 26.35 -2.60
C GLN A 62 7.42 25.72 -2.19
N THR A 63 6.31 26.17 -2.78
CA THR A 63 4.97 25.60 -2.54
C THR A 63 4.87 24.17 -3.09
N VAL A 64 5.42 23.91 -4.28
CA VAL A 64 5.47 22.56 -4.87
C VAL A 64 6.38 21.63 -4.08
N ALA A 65 7.54 22.11 -3.60
CA ALA A 65 8.45 21.32 -2.78
C ALA A 65 7.81 20.93 -1.44
N GLN A 66 7.15 21.87 -0.75
CA GLN A 66 6.42 21.58 0.48
C GLN A 66 5.25 20.61 0.25
N GLY A 67 4.50 20.79 -0.84
CA GLY A 67 3.43 19.86 -1.21
C GLY A 67 3.92 18.45 -1.54
N ALA A 68 5.10 18.31 -2.16
CA ALA A 68 5.74 17.03 -2.43
C ALA A 68 6.21 16.34 -1.14
N THR A 69 6.83 17.07 -0.21
CA THR A 69 7.22 16.54 1.10
C THR A 69 6.00 16.05 1.89
N GLN A 70 4.92 16.82 1.89
CA GLN A 70 3.70 16.44 2.62
C GLN A 70 3.02 15.21 2.01
N LYS A 71 2.96 15.12 0.66
CA LYS A 71 2.49 13.91 -0.01
C LYS A 71 3.35 12.69 0.30
N MET A 72 4.67 12.86 0.41
CA MET A 72 5.59 11.77 0.74
C MET A 72 5.39 11.29 2.19
N GLU A 73 5.19 12.22 3.14
CA GLU A 73 4.88 11.89 4.53
C GLU A 73 3.52 11.17 4.64
N ASP A 74 2.50 11.62 3.92
CA ASP A 74 1.19 10.97 3.88
C ASP A 74 1.26 9.57 3.23
N LEU A 75 2.05 9.41 2.16
CA LEU A 75 2.31 8.10 1.56
C LEU A 75 2.98 7.16 2.56
N GLN A 76 3.95 7.65 3.33
CA GLN A 76 4.65 6.85 4.32
C GLN A 76 3.71 6.40 5.44
N LYS A 77 2.85 7.29 5.95
CA LYS A 77 1.80 6.94 6.92
C LYS A 77 0.83 5.90 6.37
N GLN A 78 0.43 6.03 5.11
CA GLN A 78 -0.45 5.06 4.46
C GLN A 78 0.24 3.70 4.30
N PHE A 79 1.52 3.68 3.93
CA PHE A 79 2.30 2.46 3.80
C PHE A 79 2.43 1.74 5.15
N ASP A 80 2.77 2.46 6.21
CA ASP A 80 2.87 1.90 7.56
C ASP A 80 1.52 1.34 8.04
N ALA A 81 0.42 2.04 7.78
CA ALA A 81 -0.93 1.57 8.09
C ALA A 81 -1.29 0.30 7.31
N GLN A 82 -0.97 0.24 6.02
CA GLN A 82 -1.20 -0.95 5.20
C GLN A 82 -0.34 -2.13 5.65
N SER A 83 0.93 -1.91 5.98
CA SER A 83 1.82 -2.96 6.49
C SER A 83 1.26 -3.54 7.78
N LYS A 84 0.81 -2.69 8.71
CA LYS A 84 0.21 -3.14 9.97
C LYS A 84 -1.10 -3.92 9.77
N ALA A 85 -1.93 -3.50 8.80
CA ALA A 85 -3.14 -4.23 8.45
C ALA A 85 -2.82 -5.61 7.84
N LEU A 86 -1.81 -5.67 6.97
CA LEU A 86 -1.35 -6.91 6.34
C LEU A 86 -0.81 -7.90 7.37
N ASP A 87 -0.03 -7.43 8.35
CA ASP A 87 0.49 -8.26 9.43
C ASP A 87 -0.64 -8.79 10.33
N GLY A 88 -1.67 -7.97 10.58
CA GLY A 88 -2.88 -8.40 11.28
C GLY A 88 -3.64 -9.52 10.56
N VAL A 89 -3.81 -9.38 9.24
CA VAL A 89 -4.46 -10.42 8.40
C VAL A 89 -3.66 -11.71 8.39
N ARG A 90 -2.33 -11.63 8.24
CA ARG A 90 -1.45 -12.81 8.31
C ARG A 90 -1.58 -13.54 9.64
N SER A 91 -1.52 -12.80 10.75
CA SER A 91 -1.67 -13.38 12.09
C SER A 91 -3.03 -14.04 12.31
N ALA A 92 -4.11 -13.43 11.80
CA ALA A 92 -5.45 -14.02 11.89
C ALA A 92 -5.54 -15.32 11.08
N LEU A 93 -5.01 -15.31 9.86
CA LEU A 93 -5.00 -16.47 8.98
C LEU A 93 -4.15 -17.62 9.57
N ASP A 94 -2.97 -17.32 10.12
CA ASP A 94 -2.11 -18.30 10.77
C ASP A 94 -2.79 -18.93 12.00
N SER A 95 -3.51 -18.12 12.79
CA SER A 95 -4.30 -18.60 13.92
C SER A 95 -5.45 -19.49 13.46
N GLU A 96 -6.17 -19.10 12.41
CA GLU A 96 -7.31 -19.85 11.87
C GLU A 96 -6.88 -21.17 11.22
N LEU A 97 -5.74 -21.19 10.54
CA LEU A 97 -5.07 -22.40 10.05
C LEU A 97 -4.61 -23.29 11.21
N ALA A 98 -4.07 -22.72 12.30
CA ALA A 98 -3.69 -23.50 13.47
C ALA A 98 -4.91 -24.08 14.23
N HIS A 99 -6.06 -23.39 14.19
CA HIS A 99 -7.30 -23.88 14.78
C HIS A 99 -8.04 -24.88 13.89
N THR A 100 -7.88 -24.79 12.58
CA THR A 100 -8.54 -25.65 11.60
C THR A 100 -7.53 -26.66 11.07
N ASP A 101 -7.41 -27.81 11.74
CA ASP A 101 -6.65 -28.94 11.20
C ASP A 101 -7.45 -29.58 10.05
N VAL A 102 -7.34 -28.96 8.88
CA VAL A 102 -8.02 -29.40 7.64
C VAL A 102 -7.61 -30.83 7.29
N VAL A 103 -6.37 -31.24 7.62
CA VAL A 103 -5.87 -32.60 7.35
C VAL A 103 -6.55 -33.60 8.28
N ALA A 104 -6.66 -33.31 9.58
CA ALA A 104 -7.40 -34.16 10.50
C ALA A 104 -8.89 -34.25 10.12
N ALA A 105 -9.53 -33.12 9.77
CA ALA A 105 -10.92 -33.11 9.32
C ALA A 105 -11.13 -33.92 8.03
N ALA A 106 -10.24 -33.78 7.05
CA ALA A 106 -10.29 -34.55 5.80
C ALA A 106 -10.05 -36.05 6.04
N THR A 107 -9.09 -36.39 6.91
CA THR A 107 -8.81 -37.77 7.33
C THR A 107 -10.06 -38.38 7.98
N LEU A 108 -10.68 -37.69 8.94
CA LEU A 108 -11.90 -38.17 9.59
C LEU A 108 -13.03 -38.44 8.58
N ARG A 109 -13.24 -37.54 7.61
CA ARG A 109 -14.24 -37.76 6.55
C ARG A 109 -13.96 -38.97 5.68
N MET A 110 -12.69 -39.24 5.38
CA MET A 110 -12.29 -40.42 4.60
C MET A 110 -12.52 -41.70 5.40
N GLU A 111 -12.22 -41.68 6.70
CA GLU A 111 -12.47 -42.79 7.63
C GLU A 111 -13.96 -43.05 7.80
N GLU A 112 -14.78 -42.02 8.04
CA GLU A 112 -16.25 -42.12 8.11
C GLU A 112 -16.81 -42.82 6.87
N ARG A 113 -16.38 -42.39 5.67
CA ARG A 113 -16.82 -43.00 4.41
C ARG A 113 -16.43 -44.47 4.31
N ASP A 114 -15.22 -44.82 4.75
CA ASP A 114 -14.74 -46.20 4.73
C ASP A 114 -15.53 -47.08 5.70
N VAL A 115 -15.82 -46.57 6.91
CA VAL A 115 -16.66 -47.27 7.90
C VAL A 115 -18.07 -47.48 7.37
N TYR A 116 -18.69 -46.46 6.77
CA TYR A 116 -19.99 -46.60 6.13
C TYR A 116 -20.00 -47.67 5.04
N ALA A 117 -18.97 -47.68 4.19
CA ALA A 117 -18.86 -48.68 3.13
C ALA A 117 -18.72 -50.10 3.69
N GLY A 118 -17.90 -50.29 4.74
CA GLY A 118 -17.74 -51.58 5.40
C GLY A 118 -19.04 -52.06 6.06
N LEU A 119 -19.73 -51.19 6.81
CA LEU A 119 -21.03 -51.50 7.43
C LEU A 119 -22.09 -51.87 6.40
N ALA A 120 -22.11 -51.19 5.26
CA ALA A 120 -23.02 -51.52 4.15
C ALA A 120 -22.68 -52.89 3.53
N ARG A 121 -21.40 -53.26 3.40
CA ARG A 121 -20.98 -54.58 2.92
C ARG A 121 -21.38 -55.67 3.90
N ILE A 122 -21.11 -55.49 5.19
CA ILE A 122 -21.51 -56.44 6.24
C ILE A 122 -23.01 -56.67 6.19
N SER A 123 -23.79 -55.58 6.14
CA SER A 123 -25.26 -55.67 6.04
C SER A 123 -25.70 -56.45 4.79
N ALA A 124 -25.05 -56.22 3.64
CA ALA A 124 -25.36 -56.94 2.41
C ALA A 124 -24.97 -58.44 2.47
N GLN A 125 -23.86 -58.78 3.12
CA GLN A 125 -23.41 -60.15 3.34
C GLN A 125 -24.36 -60.91 4.27
N LEU A 126 -24.78 -60.28 5.38
CA LEU A 126 -25.77 -60.81 6.30
C LEU A 126 -27.11 -61.09 5.61
N LEU A 127 -27.59 -60.16 4.76
CA LEU A 127 -28.80 -60.36 3.96
C LEU A 127 -28.67 -61.47 2.91
N SER A 128 -27.45 -61.79 2.50
CA SER A 128 -27.15 -62.87 1.56
C SER A 128 -26.80 -64.19 2.26
N GLU A 129 -27.04 -64.29 3.57
CA GLU A 129 -26.71 -65.44 4.42
C GLU A 129 -25.21 -65.84 4.39
N ASN A 130 -24.34 -64.92 3.98
CA ASN A 130 -22.89 -65.14 3.95
C ASN A 130 -22.27 -64.63 5.26
N THR A 131 -22.48 -65.41 6.32
CA THR A 131 -22.12 -65.06 7.70
C THR A 131 -20.60 -65.01 7.91
N GLU A 132 -19.84 -65.94 7.31
CA GLU A 132 -18.38 -65.98 7.41
C GLU A 132 -17.73 -64.68 6.89
N ASP A 133 -18.15 -64.23 5.70
CA ASP A 133 -17.60 -63.01 5.12
C ASP A 133 -18.04 -61.76 5.88
N ALA A 134 -19.26 -61.76 6.44
CA ALA A 134 -19.78 -60.68 7.29
C ALA A 134 -18.99 -60.54 8.59
N VAL A 135 -18.73 -61.65 9.28
CA VAL A 135 -17.91 -61.67 10.51
C VAL A 135 -16.49 -61.21 10.20
N ARG A 136 -15.90 -61.68 9.10
CA ARG A 136 -14.55 -61.26 8.69
C ARG A 136 -14.45 -59.76 8.40
N GLU A 137 -15.42 -59.19 7.68
CA GLU A 137 -15.43 -57.75 7.40
C GLU A 137 -15.69 -56.93 8.68
N TYR A 138 -16.52 -57.43 9.60
CA TYR A 138 -16.72 -56.84 10.93
C TYR A 138 -15.43 -56.82 11.76
N ASP A 139 -14.73 -57.95 11.86
CA ASP A 139 -13.48 -58.05 12.60
C ASP A 139 -12.41 -57.13 12.01
N ALA A 140 -12.33 -57.03 10.68
CA ALA A 140 -11.41 -56.11 10.00
C ALA A 140 -11.71 -54.63 10.32
N LEU A 141 -13.00 -54.28 10.42
CA LEU A 141 -13.45 -52.95 10.83
C LEU A 141 -13.04 -52.64 12.28
N VAL A 142 -13.26 -53.59 13.19
CA VAL A 142 -12.90 -53.49 14.60
C VAL A 142 -11.39 -53.42 14.80
N GLU A 143 -10.62 -54.21 14.06
CA GLU A 143 -9.15 -54.19 14.11
C GLU A 143 -8.60 -52.84 13.63
N LYS A 144 -9.14 -52.30 12.54
CA LYS A 144 -8.65 -51.06 11.93
C LYS A 144 -8.98 -49.81 12.74
N TYR A 145 -10.19 -49.73 13.30
CA TYR A 145 -10.69 -48.50 13.91
C TYR A 145 -10.91 -48.59 15.43
N GLY A 146 -10.95 -49.80 15.99
CA GLY A 146 -11.22 -50.06 17.39
C GLY A 146 -12.71 -50.02 17.73
N ALA A 147 -13.20 -51.03 18.47
CA ALA A 147 -14.60 -51.13 18.87
C ALA A 147 -15.07 -49.92 19.69
N GLU A 148 -14.25 -49.41 20.61
CA GLU A 148 -14.60 -48.25 21.44
C GLU A 148 -14.86 -46.99 20.60
N ARG A 149 -14.09 -46.80 19.53
CA ARG A 149 -14.25 -45.66 18.62
C ARG A 149 -15.49 -45.82 17.75
N LEU A 150 -15.72 -47.02 17.24
CA LEU A 150 -16.89 -47.40 16.44
C LEU A 150 -18.20 -47.37 17.23
N LEU A 151 -18.14 -47.58 18.55
CA LEU A 151 -19.29 -47.49 19.45
C LEU A 151 -19.48 -46.09 20.06
N GLY A 152 -18.59 -45.14 19.75
CA GLY A 152 -18.63 -43.79 20.30
C GLY A 152 -18.29 -43.69 21.79
N ARG A 153 -17.60 -44.68 22.32
CA ARG A 153 -17.20 -44.77 23.73
C ARG A 153 -15.77 -44.27 23.97
N ALA A 154 -14.99 -44.06 22.90
CA ALA A 154 -13.66 -43.48 23.00
C ALA A 154 -13.72 -42.01 23.47
N ALA A 155 -12.77 -41.62 24.32
CA ALA A 155 -12.69 -40.29 24.93
C ALA A 155 -12.47 -39.16 23.89
N GLU A 156 -11.77 -39.46 22.80
CA GLU A 156 -11.49 -38.53 21.70
C GLU A 156 -11.60 -39.27 20.36
N ASN A 157 -11.89 -38.53 19.28
CA ASN A 157 -11.99 -39.04 17.90
C ASN A 157 -13.04 -40.14 17.64
N SER A 158 -14.01 -40.31 18.53
CA SER A 158 -15.18 -41.18 18.33
C SER A 158 -15.95 -40.82 17.05
N PHE A 159 -16.50 -41.83 16.38
CA PHE A 159 -17.36 -41.60 15.22
C PHE A 159 -18.72 -41.03 15.64
N GLY A 160 -19.44 -40.48 14.65
CA GLY A 160 -20.77 -39.91 14.83
C GLY A 160 -21.80 -40.94 15.32
N SER A 161 -22.85 -40.45 15.99
CA SER A 161 -23.91 -41.30 16.55
C SER A 161 -24.61 -42.18 15.51
N ASP A 162 -24.61 -41.78 14.25
CA ASP A 162 -25.12 -42.51 13.10
C ASP A 162 -24.31 -43.78 12.83
N ILE A 163 -22.98 -43.66 12.68
CA ILE A 163 -22.07 -44.80 12.55
C ILE A 163 -22.20 -45.72 13.76
N ASN A 164 -22.24 -45.15 14.97
CA ASN A 164 -22.24 -45.95 16.20
C ASN A 164 -23.48 -46.84 16.31
N LYS A 165 -24.65 -46.31 15.94
CA LYS A 165 -25.91 -47.08 15.93
C LYS A 165 -25.91 -48.17 14.88
N LEU A 166 -25.35 -47.91 13.70
CA LEU A 166 -25.24 -48.91 12.64
C LEU A 166 -24.28 -50.02 13.04
N PHE A 167 -23.13 -49.66 13.62
CA PHE A 167 -22.16 -50.62 14.11
C PHE A 167 -22.73 -51.47 15.25
N GLU A 168 -23.44 -50.87 16.22
CA GLU A 168 -24.10 -51.60 17.30
C GLU A 168 -25.17 -52.59 16.77
N ALA A 169 -25.93 -52.19 15.74
CA ALA A 169 -26.92 -53.07 15.12
C ALA A 169 -26.26 -54.28 14.44
N VAL A 170 -25.19 -54.04 13.69
CA VAL A 170 -24.38 -55.10 13.06
C VAL A 170 -23.76 -56.02 14.11
N GLN A 171 -23.20 -55.44 15.19
CA GLN A 171 -22.61 -56.19 16.28
C GLN A 171 -23.61 -57.16 16.90
N LYS A 172 -24.82 -56.70 17.25
CA LYS A 172 -25.87 -57.57 17.80
C LYS A 172 -26.23 -58.70 16.86
N GLN A 173 -26.38 -58.39 15.56
CA GLN A 173 -26.74 -59.38 14.57
C GLN A 173 -25.64 -60.44 14.38
N ILE A 174 -24.37 -60.06 14.51
CA ILE A 174 -23.24 -61.00 14.50
C ILE A 174 -23.18 -61.82 15.79
N GLU A 175 -23.38 -61.20 16.96
CA GLU A 175 -23.41 -61.90 18.24
C GLU A 175 -24.51 -62.98 18.26
N ASP A 176 -25.72 -62.66 17.79
CA ASP A 176 -26.83 -63.60 17.68
C ASP A 176 -26.45 -64.82 16.80
N LEU A 177 -25.78 -64.60 15.66
CA LEU A 177 -25.30 -65.67 14.78
C LEU A 177 -24.28 -66.60 15.44
N THR A 178 -23.37 -66.04 16.26
CA THR A 178 -22.35 -66.83 16.97
C THR A 178 -22.88 -67.57 18.19
N THR A 179 -24.07 -67.24 18.67
CA THR A 179 -24.68 -67.87 19.85
C THR A 179 -25.63 -69.02 19.47
N GLU A 180 -26.02 -69.13 18.20
CA GLU A 180 -26.88 -70.20 17.67
C GLU A 180 -26.13 -71.43 17.12
N GLU A 181 -24.79 -71.42 17.10
CA GLU A 181 -23.92 -72.59 16.82
C GLU A 181 -23.59 -73.40 18.09
#